data_AF-A0A545SJP5-F1
#
_entry.id   AF-A0A545SJP5-F1
#
_cell.length_a   1.000
_cell.length_b   1.000
_cell.length_c   1.000
_cell.angle_alpha   90.00
_cell.angle_beta   90.00
_cell.angle_gamma   90.00
#
_symmetry.space_group_name_H-M   'P 1'
#
loop_
_entity.id
_entity.type
_entity.pdbx_description
1 polymer ?
#
loop_
_entity_poly.entity_id
_entity_poly.type
_entity_poly.pdbx_seq_one_letter_code
_entity_poly.pdbx_strand_id
1 'polypeptide(L)'
;MEDPRRPALPWRRLQEMGERHRRCHHQQPAQVSMMRKPLFGALVLGLTAQFSVHAAEPKLYPTGPSEDSAFIRFVGALDAPIEVRAGKDGRIELAAHDSTTWQAVKAHSPLGATLVHGGQNQAVDVSVQPGEFVTVAALPDDKGGWTAGIGRESPTDFSAFKVSLGLMNMAEHCSNAAIKIAGKDVAIVEDVAPKGMKRRQVNPLSLSVDLYCGGQRSGDPVNLGGLRAGERWTLLVHPARDGARLIPILDRMP
;
A
#
# COMPACT_ATOMS: atom_id res chain seq x y z
N MET A 1 52.16 8.66 -22.55
CA MET A 1 52.33 8.61 -24.03
C MET A 1 50.96 8.91 -24.62
N GLU A 2 50.65 10.21 -24.70
CA GLU A 2 49.33 10.73 -25.11
C GLU A 2 49.26 10.98 -26.63
N ASP A 3 48.12 10.62 -27.21
CA ASP A 3 47.81 10.70 -28.64
C ASP A 3 47.34 12.12 -29.03
N PRO A 4 48.01 12.83 -29.98
CA PRO A 4 47.77 14.25 -30.27
C PRO A 4 46.66 14.52 -31.30
N ARG A 5 45.74 13.58 -31.58
CA ARG A 5 44.78 13.72 -32.72
C ARG A 5 43.28 13.78 -32.36
N ARG A 6 42.89 14.50 -31.30
CA ARG A 6 41.47 14.85 -31.08
C ARG A 6 41.19 16.32 -31.42
N PRO A 7 40.31 16.63 -32.40
CA PRO A 7 39.87 17.99 -32.63
C PRO A 7 38.88 18.44 -31.53
N ALA A 8 39.08 19.66 -31.03
CA ALA A 8 38.16 20.29 -30.07
C ALA A 8 36.84 20.67 -30.77
N LEU A 9 35.72 20.33 -30.13
CA LEU A 9 34.38 20.69 -30.59
C LEU A 9 34.13 22.20 -30.44
N PRO A 10 33.58 22.91 -31.44
CA PRO A 10 33.38 24.35 -31.38
C PRO A 10 32.10 24.69 -30.60
N TRP A 11 32.31 25.11 -29.34
CA TRP A 11 31.28 25.52 -28.38
C TRP A 11 30.31 26.62 -28.88
N ARG A 12 30.71 27.39 -29.90
CA ARG A 12 29.89 28.46 -30.51
C ARG A 12 28.61 27.96 -31.20
N ARG A 13 28.55 26.70 -31.64
CA ARG A 13 27.38 26.18 -32.39
C ARG A 13 26.19 25.80 -31.50
N LEU A 14 26.40 25.64 -30.19
CA LEU A 14 25.33 25.29 -29.23
C LEU A 14 24.60 26.52 -28.67
N GLN A 15 25.20 27.72 -28.69
CA GLN A 15 24.54 28.94 -28.23
C GLN A 15 23.51 29.48 -29.24
N GLU A 16 23.73 29.33 -30.55
CA GLU A 16 22.81 29.81 -31.58
C GLU A 16 21.50 29.02 -31.69
N MET A 17 21.47 27.76 -31.22
CA MET A 17 20.24 26.95 -31.19
C MET A 17 19.30 27.34 -30.02
N GLY A 18 19.82 27.98 -28.97
CA GLY A 18 19.03 28.39 -27.80
C GLY A 18 18.17 29.66 -28.02
N GLU A 19 18.49 30.47 -29.03
CA GLU A 19 17.80 31.75 -29.27
C GLU A 19 16.63 31.67 -30.25
N ARG A 20 16.56 30.63 -31.10
CA ARG A 20 15.44 30.45 -32.04
C ARG A 20 14.14 29.97 -31.39
N HIS A 21 14.17 29.38 -30.20
CA HIS A 21 12.96 28.89 -29.54
C HIS A 21 12.22 29.92 -28.67
N ARG A 22 12.80 31.10 -28.40
CA ARG A 22 12.14 32.13 -27.57
C ARG A 22 11.22 33.09 -28.32
N ARG A 23 11.11 33.02 -29.65
CA ARG A 23 10.29 33.95 -30.45
C ARG A 23 8.86 33.49 -30.79
N CYS A 24 8.42 32.32 -30.34
CA CYS A 24 7.10 31.77 -30.75
C CYS A 24 5.95 31.96 -29.74
N HIS A 25 6.10 32.72 -28.65
CA HIS A 25 5.05 32.83 -27.60
C HIS A 25 4.51 34.24 -27.32
N HIS A 26 4.56 35.16 -28.29
CA HIS A 26 3.82 36.41 -28.21
C HIS A 26 2.91 36.61 -29.41
N GLN A 27 1.68 36.13 -29.28
CA GLN A 27 0.57 36.61 -30.10
C GLN A 27 -0.72 36.57 -29.28
N GLN A 28 -1.06 37.74 -28.73
CA GLN A 28 -2.40 38.07 -28.24
C GLN A 28 -3.39 38.04 -29.41
N PRO A 29 -4.54 37.37 -29.28
CA PRO A 29 -5.63 37.59 -30.22
C PRO A 29 -6.40 38.87 -29.85
N ALA A 30 -6.61 39.68 -30.88
CA ALA A 30 -7.37 40.92 -30.89
C ALA A 30 -8.85 40.68 -30.56
N GLN A 31 -9.45 41.63 -29.83
CA GLN A 31 -10.88 41.72 -29.62
C GLN A 31 -11.57 42.15 -30.92
N VAL A 32 -12.51 41.34 -31.40
CA VAL A 32 -13.45 41.75 -32.45
C VAL A 32 -14.81 42.03 -31.80
N SER A 33 -15.23 43.28 -31.94
CA SER A 33 -16.53 43.82 -31.55
C SER A 33 -17.56 43.61 -32.67
N MET A 34 -18.85 43.71 -32.30
CA MET A 34 -20.09 43.58 -33.08
C MET A 34 -20.59 42.13 -33.25
N MET A 35 -21.89 41.81 -33.14
CA MET A 35 -23.11 42.61 -33.22
C MET A 35 -24.27 41.90 -32.49
N ARG A 36 -25.15 42.66 -31.83
CA ARG A 36 -26.42 42.19 -31.22
C ARG A 36 -27.42 41.73 -32.30
N LYS A 37 -28.10 40.60 -32.08
CA LYS A 37 -29.57 40.46 -32.17
C LYS A 37 -30.05 39.12 -31.57
N PRO A 38 -31.27 39.06 -31.00
CA PRO A 38 -31.69 38.03 -30.06
C PRO A 38 -32.50 36.92 -30.74
N LEU A 39 -32.30 35.68 -30.33
CA LEU A 39 -33.29 34.62 -30.52
C LEU A 39 -33.34 33.71 -29.30
N PHE A 40 -34.57 33.53 -28.81
CA PHE A 40 -34.98 32.58 -27.79
C PHE A 40 -34.52 31.15 -28.10
N GLY A 41 -34.03 30.45 -27.09
CA GLY A 41 -33.72 29.03 -27.17
C GLY A 41 -33.28 28.50 -25.81
N ALA A 42 -34.23 28.05 -25.00
CA ALA A 42 -33.99 27.45 -23.70
C ALA A 42 -33.19 26.14 -23.86
N LEU A 43 -32.04 26.04 -23.19
CA LEU A 43 -31.36 24.77 -22.95
C LEU A 43 -30.77 24.79 -21.53
N VAL A 44 -31.55 24.27 -20.58
CA VAL A 44 -31.10 23.98 -19.22
C VAL A 44 -30.22 22.73 -19.30
N LEU A 45 -28.89 22.91 -19.40
CA LEU A 45 -27.94 21.84 -19.19
C LEU A 45 -27.72 21.67 -17.69
N GLY A 46 -28.32 20.61 -17.13
CA GLY A 46 -28.11 20.20 -15.74
C GLY A 46 -26.65 19.80 -15.52
N LEU A 47 -25.89 20.65 -14.84
CA LEU A 47 -24.63 20.29 -14.20
C LEU A 47 -24.97 19.39 -13.00
N THR A 48 -24.98 18.07 -13.20
CA THR A 48 -24.94 17.13 -12.07
C THR A 48 -23.51 17.08 -11.55
N ALA A 49 -23.21 17.91 -10.55
CA ALA A 49 -22.00 17.81 -9.75
C ALA A 49 -22.01 16.45 -9.03
N GLN A 50 -21.18 15.52 -9.49
CA GLN A 50 -20.89 14.29 -8.76
C GLN A 50 -20.01 14.64 -7.56
N PHE A 51 -20.65 14.95 -6.42
CA PHE A 51 -19.96 14.98 -5.14
C PHE A 51 -19.64 13.54 -4.74
N SER A 52 -18.40 13.12 -4.98
CA SER A 52 -17.86 11.91 -4.36
C SER A 52 -17.68 12.17 -2.86
N VAL A 53 -18.71 11.86 -2.07
CA VAL A 53 -18.61 11.78 -0.62
C VAL A 53 -17.65 10.63 -0.30
N HIS A 54 -16.41 10.98 0.06
CA HIS A 54 -15.53 10.03 0.75
C HIS A 54 -16.05 9.90 2.17
N ALA A 55 -16.77 8.82 2.44
CA ALA A 55 -17.15 8.47 3.81
C ALA A 55 -15.86 8.21 4.61
N ALA A 56 -15.69 8.91 5.72
CA ALA A 56 -14.62 8.62 6.65
C ALA A 56 -14.81 7.22 7.24
N GLU A 57 -13.75 6.41 7.29
CA GLU A 57 -13.82 5.08 7.88
C GLU A 57 -14.28 5.18 9.35
N PRO A 58 -15.15 4.28 9.83
CA PRO A 58 -15.57 4.27 11.23
C PRO A 58 -14.35 4.16 12.14
N LYS A 59 -14.32 4.94 13.22
CA LYS A 59 -13.24 4.86 14.22
C LYS A 59 -13.62 3.86 15.32
N LEU A 60 -12.77 2.86 15.54
CA LEU A 60 -12.92 1.88 16.62
C LEU A 60 -12.35 2.36 17.96
N TYR A 61 -11.36 3.24 17.91
CA TYR A 61 -10.59 3.65 19.09
C TYR A 61 -10.39 5.17 19.13
N PRO A 62 -10.24 5.76 20.33
CA PRO A 62 -9.75 7.11 20.46
C PRO A 62 -8.28 7.19 20.00
N THR A 63 -7.92 8.28 19.31
CA THR A 63 -6.55 8.60 18.94
C THR A 63 -5.87 9.39 20.05
N GLY A 64 -4.61 9.07 20.38
CA GLY A 64 -3.79 9.87 21.30
C GLY A 64 -3.18 11.12 20.63
N PRO A 65 -2.43 11.95 21.38
CA PRO A 65 -1.52 12.94 20.80
C PRO A 65 -0.57 12.30 19.78
N SER A 66 -0.03 13.06 18.83
CA SER A 66 0.79 12.52 17.73
C SER A 66 2.03 11.76 18.20
N GLU A 67 2.61 12.14 19.34
CA GLU A 67 3.82 11.51 19.91
C GLU A 67 3.52 10.15 20.57
N ASP A 68 2.27 9.91 20.96
CA ASP A 68 1.78 8.64 21.53
C ASP A 68 0.97 7.82 20.50
N SER A 69 1.07 8.18 19.21
CA SER A 69 0.28 7.53 18.18
C SER A 69 0.89 6.20 17.77
N ALA A 70 0.01 5.21 17.71
CA ALA A 70 0.25 3.88 17.23
C ALA A 70 -0.82 3.55 16.18
N PHE A 71 -0.59 2.52 15.38
CA PHE A 71 -1.53 2.16 14.32
C PHE A 71 -1.82 0.66 14.36
N ILE A 72 -3.09 0.32 14.26
CA ILE A 72 -3.53 -1.05 14.06
C ILE A 72 -4.25 -1.17 12.72
N ARG A 73 -3.85 -2.17 11.94
CA ARG A 73 -4.53 -2.59 10.72
C ARG A 73 -5.31 -3.86 11.02
N PHE A 74 -6.55 -3.90 10.59
CA PHE A 74 -7.29 -5.16 10.49
C PHE A 74 -7.31 -5.63 9.04
N VAL A 75 -7.07 -6.93 8.83
CA VAL A 75 -7.07 -7.56 7.51
C VAL A 75 -8.07 -8.73 7.48
N GLY A 76 -9.02 -8.69 6.57
CA GLY A 76 -9.92 -9.79 6.27
C GLY A 76 -9.31 -10.66 5.17
N ALA A 77 -8.53 -11.67 5.55
CA ALA A 77 -7.89 -12.61 4.61
C ALA A 77 -8.66 -13.95 4.53
N LEU A 78 -10.00 -13.85 4.53
CA LEU A 78 -10.92 -14.97 4.42
C LEU A 78 -11.84 -14.77 3.20
N ASP A 79 -12.44 -15.85 2.72
CA ASP A 79 -13.33 -15.84 1.54
C ASP A 79 -14.74 -15.30 1.83
N ALA A 80 -15.01 -14.90 3.07
CA ALA A 80 -16.25 -14.25 3.47
C ALA A 80 -15.97 -13.07 4.43
N PRO A 81 -16.92 -12.13 4.55
CA PRO A 81 -16.74 -10.94 5.38
C PRO A 81 -16.43 -11.26 6.84
N ILE A 82 -15.74 -10.31 7.48
CA ILE A 82 -15.36 -10.35 8.90
C ILE A 82 -15.87 -9.09 9.58
N GLU A 83 -16.55 -9.23 10.70
CA GLU A 83 -16.85 -8.09 11.56
C GLU A 83 -15.75 -7.96 12.62
N VAL A 84 -15.21 -6.75 12.77
CA VAL A 84 -14.31 -6.38 13.87
C VAL A 84 -15.11 -5.57 14.88
N ARG A 85 -15.21 -6.08 16.10
CA ARG A 85 -15.85 -5.41 17.24
C ARG A 85 -14.79 -4.94 18.23
N ALA A 86 -14.90 -3.70 18.69
CA ALA A 86 -14.00 -3.15 19.69
C ALA A 86 -14.68 -2.08 20.55
N GLY A 87 -14.26 -1.96 21.81
CA GLY A 87 -14.89 -1.05 22.76
C GLY A 87 -16.38 -1.39 23.00
N LYS A 88 -17.17 -0.39 23.39
CA LYS A 88 -18.59 -0.60 23.71
C LYS A 88 -19.47 -0.74 22.47
N ASP A 89 -19.26 0.11 21.47
CA ASP A 89 -20.12 0.25 20.30
C ASP A 89 -19.35 0.25 18.96
N GLY A 90 -18.02 0.07 19.00
CA GLY A 90 -17.17 0.12 17.82
C GLY A 90 -17.32 -1.15 16.99
N ARG A 91 -17.71 -0.98 15.73
CA ARG A 91 -17.80 -2.08 14.76
C ARG A 91 -17.36 -1.63 13.37
N ILE A 92 -16.58 -2.46 12.70
CA ILE A 92 -16.23 -2.31 11.29
C ILE A 92 -16.47 -3.65 10.59
N GLU A 93 -17.03 -3.61 9.40
CA GLU A 93 -17.09 -4.77 8.52
C GLU A 93 -15.95 -4.71 7.50
N LEU A 94 -15.21 -5.81 7.41
CA LEU A 94 -14.21 -6.07 6.41
C LEU A 94 -14.84 -6.98 5.36
N ALA A 95 -14.87 -6.53 4.11
CA ALA A 95 -15.37 -7.33 3.00
C ALA A 95 -14.56 -8.62 2.83
N ALA A 96 -15.14 -9.60 2.13
CA ALA A 96 -14.42 -10.79 1.71
C ALA A 96 -13.20 -10.43 0.85
N HIS A 97 -12.22 -11.33 0.82
CA HIS A 97 -11.01 -11.24 0.00
C HIS A 97 -10.16 -10.00 0.26
N ASP A 98 -9.16 -10.19 1.13
CA ASP A 98 -7.98 -9.34 1.27
C ASP A 98 -8.28 -7.86 1.59
N SER A 99 -9.39 -7.60 2.27
CA SER A 99 -9.79 -6.25 2.66
C SER A 99 -9.00 -5.77 3.89
N THR A 100 -8.79 -4.45 3.99
CA THR A 100 -8.00 -3.85 5.07
C THR A 100 -8.57 -2.51 5.51
N THR A 101 -8.42 -2.19 6.80
CA THR A 101 -8.68 -0.85 7.37
C THR A 101 -7.60 -0.52 8.40
N TRP A 102 -7.23 0.75 8.50
CA TRP A 102 -6.31 1.26 9.51
C TRP A 102 -7.07 2.03 10.59
N GLN A 103 -6.62 1.88 11.82
CA GLN A 103 -7.11 2.62 12.97
C GLN A 103 -5.92 3.22 13.70
N ALA A 104 -5.93 4.53 13.87
CA ALA A 104 -5.02 5.19 14.78
C ALA A 104 -5.48 4.93 16.23
N VAL A 105 -4.54 4.60 17.10
CA VAL A 105 -4.80 4.17 18.47
C VAL A 105 -3.85 4.87 19.44
N LYS A 106 -4.25 4.95 20.70
CA LYS A 106 -3.37 5.40 21.77
C LYS A 106 -2.36 4.31 22.12
N ALA A 107 -1.06 4.63 22.07
CA ALA A 107 0.00 3.72 22.50
C ALA A 107 -0.13 3.35 23.99
N HIS A 108 0.50 2.24 24.37
CA HIS A 108 0.52 1.64 25.72
C HIS A 108 -0.84 1.29 26.32
N SER A 109 -1.93 1.48 25.58
CA SER A 109 -3.28 1.13 26.01
C SER A 109 -3.59 -0.29 25.54
N PRO A 110 -4.17 -1.16 26.40
CA PRO A 110 -4.65 -2.45 25.95
C PRO A 110 -5.80 -2.23 24.96
N LEU A 111 -5.69 -2.84 23.78
CA LEU A 111 -6.70 -2.84 22.73
C LEU A 111 -7.29 -4.23 22.63
N GLY A 112 -8.49 -4.39 23.20
CA GLY A 112 -9.32 -5.56 22.98
C GLY A 112 -10.11 -5.41 21.68
N ALA A 113 -10.14 -6.47 20.89
CA ALA A 113 -11.01 -6.63 19.73
C ALA A 113 -11.59 -8.05 19.70
N THR A 114 -12.75 -8.20 19.06
CA THR A 114 -13.30 -9.50 18.71
C THR A 114 -13.54 -9.52 17.21
N LEU A 115 -12.88 -10.45 16.53
CA LEU A 115 -13.16 -10.75 15.13
C LEU A 115 -14.32 -11.76 15.11
N VAL A 116 -15.30 -11.54 14.24
CA VAL A 116 -16.49 -12.38 14.11
C VAL A 116 -16.62 -12.85 12.67
N HIS A 117 -16.76 -14.17 12.49
CA HIS A 117 -16.91 -14.81 11.19
C HIS A 117 -17.76 -16.08 11.32
N GLY A 118 -18.79 -16.22 10.49
CA GLY A 118 -19.61 -17.44 10.47
C GLY A 118 -20.23 -17.82 11.82
N GLY A 119 -20.50 -16.83 12.69
CA GLY A 119 -20.99 -17.05 14.05
C GLY A 119 -19.92 -17.45 15.08
N GLN A 120 -18.66 -17.60 14.66
CA GLN A 120 -17.52 -17.82 15.54
C GLN A 120 -16.85 -16.50 15.92
N ASN A 121 -16.27 -16.45 17.11
CA ASN A 121 -15.58 -15.28 17.64
C ASN A 121 -14.11 -15.63 17.94
N GLN A 122 -13.20 -14.73 17.56
CA GLN A 122 -11.80 -14.76 17.99
C GLN A 122 -11.50 -13.47 18.75
N ALA A 123 -11.21 -13.62 20.05
CA ALA A 123 -10.77 -12.50 20.87
C ALA A 123 -9.29 -12.19 20.59
N VAL A 124 -8.96 -10.92 20.51
CA VAL A 124 -7.61 -10.42 20.27
C VAL A 124 -7.33 -9.31 21.27
N ASP A 125 -6.25 -9.48 22.03
CA ASP A 125 -5.75 -8.46 22.95
C ASP A 125 -4.35 -8.04 22.53
N VAL A 126 -4.19 -6.76 22.20
CA VAL A 126 -2.93 -6.19 21.72
C VAL A 126 -2.63 -4.91 22.48
N SER A 127 -1.40 -4.78 22.99
CA SER A 127 -0.85 -3.48 23.37
C SER A 127 0.15 -3.04 22.31
N VAL A 128 0.12 -1.76 21.95
CA VAL A 128 0.92 -1.19 20.87
C VAL A 128 1.88 -0.15 21.42
N GLN A 129 3.14 -0.22 21.00
CA GLN A 129 4.18 0.75 21.38
C GLN A 129 4.07 2.03 20.55
N PRO A 130 4.60 3.18 21.02
CA PRO A 130 4.65 4.40 20.22
C PRO A 130 5.36 4.17 18.89
N GLY A 131 4.74 4.64 17.79
CA GLY A 131 5.28 4.47 16.43
C GLY A 131 5.26 3.03 15.89
N GLU A 132 4.66 2.08 16.62
CA GLU A 132 4.48 0.70 16.14
C GLU A 132 3.24 0.59 15.25
N PHE A 133 3.36 -0.27 14.23
CA PHE A 133 2.26 -0.70 13.38
C PHE A 133 1.99 -2.17 13.67
N VAL A 134 0.75 -2.47 14.04
CA VAL A 134 0.29 -3.84 14.31
C VAL A 134 -0.72 -4.23 13.24
N THR A 135 -0.56 -5.41 12.67
CA THR A 135 -1.55 -6.01 11.77
C THR A 135 -2.23 -7.17 12.49
N VAL A 136 -3.55 -7.13 12.57
CA VAL A 136 -4.40 -8.24 13.03
C VAL A 136 -5.14 -8.79 11.82
N ALA A 137 -4.89 -10.05 11.48
CA ALA A 137 -5.46 -10.68 10.29
C ALA A 137 -6.37 -11.85 10.67
N ALA A 138 -7.56 -11.93 10.08
CA ALA A 138 -8.36 -13.15 10.10
C ALA A 138 -7.80 -14.10 9.06
N LEU A 139 -7.32 -15.27 9.48
CA LEU A 139 -6.59 -16.22 8.63
C LEU A 139 -7.24 -17.60 8.74
N PRO A 140 -7.27 -18.40 7.66
CA PRO A 140 -7.67 -19.80 7.75
C PRO A 140 -6.67 -20.55 8.62
N ASP A 141 -7.16 -21.56 9.32
CA ASP A 141 -6.32 -22.50 10.06
C ASP A 141 -6.17 -23.82 9.30
N ASP A 142 -5.18 -24.63 9.71
CA ASP A 142 -4.86 -25.91 9.06
C ASP A 142 -5.96 -26.98 9.23
N LYS A 143 -6.98 -26.72 10.06
CA LYS A 143 -8.09 -27.63 10.37
C LYS A 143 -9.38 -27.25 9.61
N GLY A 144 -9.30 -26.31 8.68
CA GLY A 144 -10.44 -25.82 7.91
C GLY A 144 -11.33 -24.82 8.66
N GLY A 145 -10.88 -24.34 9.81
CA GLY A 145 -11.44 -23.21 10.53
C GLY A 145 -10.66 -21.92 10.24
N TRP A 146 -10.63 -21.01 11.21
CA TRP A 146 -9.90 -19.76 11.11
C TRP A 146 -9.44 -19.27 12.49
N THR A 147 -8.39 -18.45 12.48
CA THR A 147 -7.76 -17.85 13.65
C THR A 147 -7.38 -16.40 13.40
N ALA A 148 -7.08 -15.67 14.47
CA ALA A 148 -6.49 -14.34 14.37
C ALA A 148 -4.95 -14.41 14.42
N GLY A 149 -4.28 -13.89 13.39
CA GLY A 149 -2.83 -13.69 13.36
C GLY A 149 -2.46 -12.26 13.75
N ILE A 150 -1.34 -12.10 14.45
CA ILE A 150 -0.81 -10.79 14.85
C ILE A 150 0.62 -10.64 14.30
N GLY A 151 0.83 -9.57 13.56
CA GLY A 151 2.13 -9.17 13.02
C GLY A 151 2.46 -7.77 13.46
N ARG A 152 3.74 -7.51 13.70
CA ARG A 152 4.22 -6.26 14.29
C ARG A 152 5.37 -5.70 13.46
N GLU A 153 5.41 -4.39 13.33
CA GLU A 153 6.54 -3.69 12.74
C GLU A 153 6.79 -2.34 13.43
N SER A 154 8.06 -1.99 13.56
CA SER A 154 8.51 -0.68 14.03
C SER A 154 9.42 -0.10 12.94
N PRO A 155 8.87 0.66 11.98
CA PRO A 155 9.62 1.12 10.83
C PRO A 155 10.66 2.15 11.28
N THR A 156 11.91 1.97 10.87
CA THR A 156 13.00 2.89 11.19
C THR A 156 13.49 3.66 9.96
N ASP A 157 13.05 3.26 8.77
CA ASP A 157 13.50 3.79 7.50
C ASP A 157 12.32 4.24 6.62
N PHE A 158 12.37 5.50 6.18
CA PHE A 158 11.47 6.04 5.17
C PHE A 158 12.28 6.76 4.09
N SER A 159 11.84 6.64 2.85
CA SER A 159 12.39 7.41 1.73
C SER A 159 11.28 7.83 0.79
N ALA A 160 11.19 9.13 0.53
CA ALA A 160 10.26 9.67 -0.46
C ALA A 160 10.63 9.29 -1.91
N PHE A 161 11.83 8.74 -2.14
CA PHE A 161 12.36 8.43 -3.48
C PHE A 161 12.39 6.92 -3.77
N LYS A 162 12.08 6.08 -2.79
CA LYS A 162 12.05 4.63 -2.90
C LYS A 162 10.66 4.10 -2.58
N VAL A 163 10.44 2.85 -2.93
CA VAL A 163 9.27 2.07 -2.50
C VAL A 163 9.71 1.22 -1.33
N SER A 164 8.94 1.22 -0.23
CA SER A 164 9.18 0.33 0.91
C SER A 164 8.39 -0.95 0.72
N LEU A 165 9.05 -2.05 0.38
CA LEU A 165 8.43 -3.38 0.26
C LEU A 165 8.68 -4.19 1.52
N GLY A 166 7.60 -4.61 2.18
CA GLY A 166 7.65 -5.49 3.34
C GLY A 166 7.11 -6.88 3.09
N LEU A 167 7.65 -7.87 3.80
CA LEU A 167 7.16 -9.25 3.82
C LEU A 167 6.83 -9.63 5.26
N MET A 168 5.53 -9.82 5.54
CA MET A 168 5.01 -10.16 6.87
C MET A 168 4.55 -11.61 6.84
N ASN A 169 5.20 -12.47 7.61
CA ASN A 169 4.92 -13.89 7.56
C ASN A 169 3.86 -14.31 8.59
N MET A 170 2.64 -14.57 8.14
CA MET A 170 1.55 -15.07 9.00
C MET A 170 1.28 -16.56 8.83
N ALA A 171 2.05 -17.26 7.99
CA ALA A 171 1.91 -18.69 7.77
C ALA A 171 2.92 -19.47 8.60
N GLU A 172 2.45 -20.22 9.60
CA GLU A 172 3.33 -20.94 10.53
C GLU A 172 4.20 -21.99 9.82
N HIS A 173 3.69 -22.63 8.78
CA HIS A 173 4.41 -23.61 7.96
C HIS A 173 5.37 -22.99 6.94
N CYS A 174 5.28 -21.69 6.66
CA CYS A 174 6.18 -21.02 5.73
C CYS A 174 7.49 -20.64 6.46
N SER A 175 8.41 -21.59 6.60
CA SER A 175 9.73 -21.32 7.16
C SER A 175 10.55 -20.41 6.22
N ASN A 176 11.41 -19.56 6.78
CA ASN A 176 12.34 -18.69 6.03
C ASN A 176 11.69 -18.01 4.81
N ALA A 177 10.56 -17.34 5.01
CA ALA A 177 9.83 -16.74 3.92
C ALA A 177 10.69 -15.69 3.21
N ALA A 178 10.63 -15.70 1.88
CA ALA A 178 11.34 -14.78 1.03
C ALA A 178 10.48 -14.35 -0.16
N ILE A 179 10.73 -13.15 -0.68
CA ILE A 179 10.20 -12.68 -1.95
C ILE A 179 11.34 -12.43 -2.93
N LYS A 180 11.21 -13.02 -4.11
CA LYS A 180 12.15 -12.84 -5.23
C LYS A 180 11.44 -12.18 -6.40
N ILE A 181 12.19 -11.55 -7.28
CA ILE A 181 11.64 -11.06 -8.55
C ILE A 181 11.10 -12.27 -9.34
N ALA A 182 9.87 -12.18 -9.82
CA ALA A 182 9.22 -13.33 -10.46
C ALA A 182 10.06 -13.91 -11.61
N GLY A 183 10.23 -15.23 -11.61
CA GLY A 183 11.01 -15.95 -12.62
C GLY A 183 12.53 -15.67 -12.59
N LYS A 184 13.04 -15.04 -11.53
CA LYS A 184 14.47 -14.75 -11.35
C LYS A 184 14.93 -15.17 -9.96
N ASP A 185 16.17 -15.62 -9.84
CA ASP A 185 16.78 -15.92 -8.55
C ASP A 185 17.41 -14.66 -7.92
N VAL A 186 16.62 -13.59 -7.81
CA VAL A 186 17.05 -12.31 -7.24
C VAL A 186 16.11 -11.95 -6.10
N ALA A 187 16.61 -12.05 -4.88
CA ALA A 187 15.81 -11.80 -3.70
C ALA A 187 15.69 -10.32 -3.35
N ILE A 188 14.51 -9.96 -2.86
CA ILE A 188 14.19 -8.62 -2.37
C ILE A 188 14.23 -8.63 -0.85
N VAL A 189 13.45 -9.53 -0.22
CA VAL A 189 13.43 -9.75 1.23
C VAL A 189 13.58 -11.25 1.49
N GLU A 190 14.38 -11.62 2.49
CA GLU A 190 14.75 -13.01 2.79
C GLU A 190 14.73 -13.30 4.30
N ASP A 191 14.71 -14.59 4.63
CA ASP A 191 14.81 -15.11 6.00
C ASP A 191 13.77 -14.51 6.95
N VAL A 192 12.53 -14.36 6.49
CA VAL A 192 11.43 -13.92 7.34
C VAL A 192 10.84 -15.14 8.06
N ALA A 193 11.21 -15.32 9.31
CA ALA A 193 10.66 -16.36 10.17
C ALA A 193 9.13 -16.24 10.30
N PRO A 194 8.41 -17.33 10.64
CA PRO A 194 7.00 -17.25 11.01
C PRO A 194 6.75 -16.16 12.07
N LYS A 195 5.66 -15.40 11.91
CA LYS A 195 5.29 -14.22 12.72
C LYS A 195 6.30 -13.06 12.62
N GLY A 196 7.30 -13.18 11.77
CA GLY A 196 8.30 -12.16 11.49
C GLY A 196 7.86 -11.17 10.41
N MET A 197 8.54 -10.03 10.38
CA MET A 197 8.38 -8.99 9.37
C MET A 197 9.74 -8.41 9.02
N LYS A 198 10.00 -8.21 7.72
CA LYS A 198 11.18 -7.47 7.23
C LYS A 198 10.78 -6.56 6.08
N ARG A 199 11.55 -5.50 5.89
CA ARG A 199 11.35 -4.52 4.81
C ARG A 199 12.63 -4.22 4.05
N ARG A 200 12.46 -3.79 2.80
CA ARG A 200 13.52 -3.26 1.96
C ARG A 200 13.02 -2.09 1.13
N GLN A 201 13.87 -1.07 1.02
CA GLN A 201 13.68 0.02 0.07
C GLN A 201 14.15 -0.42 -1.32
N VAL A 202 13.28 -0.26 -2.32
CA VAL A 202 13.59 -0.58 -3.73
C VAL A 202 13.32 0.62 -4.63
N ASN A 203 13.87 0.58 -5.85
CA ASN A 203 13.56 1.61 -6.85
C ASN A 203 12.08 1.50 -7.29
N PRO A 204 11.43 2.62 -7.63
CA PRO A 204 10.11 2.61 -8.25
C PRO A 204 10.21 2.05 -9.67
N LEU A 205 9.70 0.85 -9.87
CA LEU A 205 9.71 0.12 -11.13
C LEU A 205 8.50 -0.81 -11.22
N SER A 206 8.23 -1.35 -12.40
CA SER A 206 7.21 -2.40 -12.54
C SER A 206 7.73 -3.72 -11.99
N LEU A 207 7.01 -4.32 -11.03
CA LEU A 207 7.49 -5.47 -10.30
C LEU A 207 6.43 -6.58 -10.21
N SER A 208 6.86 -7.81 -10.46
CA SER A 208 6.14 -9.01 -10.03
C SER A 208 7.07 -9.84 -9.15
N VAL A 209 6.52 -10.52 -8.15
CA VAL A 209 7.28 -11.27 -7.15
C VAL A 209 6.77 -12.69 -6.99
N ASP A 210 7.69 -13.59 -6.68
CA ASP A 210 7.44 -14.96 -6.26
C ASP A 210 7.66 -15.09 -4.75
N LEU A 211 6.75 -15.76 -4.06
CA LEU A 211 6.96 -16.18 -2.67
C LEU A 211 7.75 -17.49 -2.63
N TYR A 212 8.67 -17.56 -1.68
CA TYR A 212 9.39 -18.77 -1.33
C TYR A 212 9.19 -19.07 0.15
N CYS A 213 8.93 -20.34 0.46
CA CYS A 213 8.90 -20.90 1.81
C CYS A 213 9.93 -22.05 1.86
N GLY A 214 10.90 -21.99 2.77
CA GLY A 214 11.93 -23.02 2.92
C GLY A 214 12.78 -23.21 1.65
N GLY A 215 12.93 -22.16 0.83
CA GLY A 215 13.63 -22.22 -0.46
C GLY A 215 12.81 -22.81 -1.62
N GLN A 216 11.57 -23.25 -1.38
CA GLN A 216 10.65 -23.69 -2.43
C GLN A 216 9.66 -22.59 -2.77
N ARG A 217 9.37 -22.43 -4.07
CA ARG A 217 8.35 -21.47 -4.54
C ARG A 217 6.97 -21.90 -4.03
N SER A 218 6.19 -20.96 -3.54
CA SER A 218 4.86 -21.19 -2.97
C SER A 218 3.83 -20.23 -3.56
N GLY A 219 2.71 -20.78 -4.02
CA GLY A 219 1.64 -20.01 -4.66
C GLY A 219 2.00 -19.43 -6.03
N ASP A 220 1.09 -18.62 -6.56
CA ASP A 220 1.25 -17.94 -7.84
C ASP A 220 2.07 -16.64 -7.70
N PRO A 221 2.73 -16.17 -8.78
CA PRO A 221 3.42 -14.88 -8.74
C PRO A 221 2.41 -13.75 -8.56
N VAL A 222 2.78 -12.75 -7.76
CA VAL A 222 1.97 -11.55 -7.56
C VAL A 222 2.53 -10.40 -8.38
N ASN A 223 1.69 -9.84 -9.25
CA ASN A 223 2.01 -8.62 -10.00
C ASN A 223 1.63 -7.39 -9.18
N LEU A 224 2.62 -6.59 -8.79
CA LEU A 224 2.43 -5.34 -8.05
C LEU A 224 2.24 -4.13 -8.97
N GLY A 225 2.33 -4.33 -10.29
CA GLY A 225 2.25 -3.27 -11.28
C GLY A 225 3.41 -2.29 -11.17
N GLY A 226 3.17 -1.06 -11.61
CA GLY A 226 4.14 0.04 -11.56
C GLY A 226 4.21 0.66 -10.16
N LEU A 227 5.27 0.35 -9.42
CA LEU A 227 5.49 0.91 -8.08
C LEU A 227 5.88 2.38 -8.15
N ARG A 228 5.38 3.20 -7.22
CA ARG A 228 5.67 4.65 -7.17
C ARG A 228 6.49 5.02 -5.94
N ALA A 229 7.34 6.03 -6.10
CA ALA A 229 8.17 6.54 -5.01
C ALA A 229 7.30 6.99 -3.83
N GLY A 230 7.73 6.68 -2.61
CA GLY A 230 6.99 6.94 -1.38
C GLY A 230 5.90 5.91 -1.06
N GLU A 231 5.58 4.98 -1.98
CA GLU A 231 4.65 3.90 -1.66
C GLU A 231 5.24 2.93 -0.64
N ARG A 232 4.37 2.42 0.21
CA ARG A 232 4.68 1.40 1.20
C ARG A 232 3.75 0.22 0.98
N TRP A 233 4.32 -0.94 0.73
CA TRP A 233 3.57 -2.18 0.53
C TRP A 233 3.90 -3.16 1.65
N THR A 234 2.88 -3.86 2.15
CA THR A 234 3.04 -5.09 2.93
C THR A 234 2.58 -6.26 2.08
N LEU A 235 3.46 -7.21 1.82
CA LEU A 235 3.08 -8.51 1.26
C LEU A 235 2.87 -9.47 2.42
N LEU A 236 1.62 -9.83 2.67
CA LEU A 236 1.25 -10.75 3.74
C LEU A 236 1.40 -12.19 3.25
N VAL A 237 2.21 -13.00 3.92
CA VAL A 237 2.25 -14.45 3.68
C VAL A 237 1.05 -15.07 4.38
N HIS A 238 0.10 -15.54 3.59
CA HIS A 238 -1.20 -16.02 4.03
C HIS A 238 -1.28 -17.54 3.86
N PRO A 239 -1.69 -18.30 4.91
CA PRO A 239 -1.94 -19.73 4.79
C PRO A 239 -2.96 -20.04 3.70
N ALA A 240 -2.69 -21.07 2.90
CA ALA A 240 -3.58 -21.57 1.86
C ALA A 240 -3.58 -23.10 1.89
N ARG A 241 -4.56 -23.73 1.23
CA ARG A 241 -4.68 -25.21 1.20
C ARG A 241 -3.42 -25.90 0.69
N ASP A 242 -2.81 -25.34 -0.35
CA ASP A 242 -1.62 -25.90 -1.02
C ASP A 242 -0.33 -25.13 -0.67
N GLY A 243 -0.18 -24.74 0.60
CA GLY A 243 1.00 -24.02 1.10
C GLY A 243 0.67 -22.60 1.52
N ALA A 244 1.39 -21.60 1.01
CA ALA A 244 1.14 -20.20 1.32
C ALA A 244 1.05 -19.36 0.04
N ARG A 245 0.32 -18.26 0.11
CA ARG A 245 0.22 -17.26 -0.97
C ARG A 245 0.52 -15.86 -0.43
N LEU A 246 0.78 -14.93 -1.34
CA LEU A 246 0.93 -13.52 -1.00
C LEU A 246 -0.39 -12.78 -1.16
N ILE A 247 -0.73 -11.96 -0.17
CA ILE A 247 -1.71 -10.89 -0.31
C ILE A 247 -0.95 -9.56 -0.39
N PRO A 248 -0.99 -8.84 -1.52
CA PRO A 248 -0.37 -7.52 -1.62
C PRO A 248 -1.27 -6.44 -1.02
N ILE A 249 -0.75 -5.72 -0.03
CA ILE A 249 -1.46 -4.62 0.63
C ILE A 249 -0.67 -3.33 0.42
N LEU A 250 -1.28 -2.35 -0.24
CA LEU A 250 -0.75 -0.99 -0.29
C LEU A 250 -1.13 -0.27 1.01
N ASP A 251 -0.13 0.09 1.80
CA ASP A 251 -0.30 0.73 3.11
C ASP A 251 -0.71 2.20 2.91
N ARG A 252 -2.02 2.44 2.89
CA ARG A 252 -2.60 3.79 2.95
C ARG A 252 -2.93 4.13 4.39
N MET A 253 -1.95 4.68 5.09
CA MET A 253 -2.15 5.16 6.46
C MET A 253 -3.15 6.34 6.46
N PRO A 254 -4.02 6.44 7.48
CA PRO A 254 -5.04 7.48 7.60
C PRO A 254 -4.44 8.86 7.90
#